data_AF-A0A7W1GZB3-F1
#
_entry.id   AF-A0A7W1GZB3-F1
#
_cell.length_a   1.000
_cell.length_b   1.000
_cell.length_c   1.000
_cell.angle_alpha   90.00
_cell.angle_beta   90.00
_cell.angle_gamma   90.00
#
_symmetry.space_group_name_H-M   'P 1'
#
loop_
_entity.id
_entity.type
_entity.pdbx_description
1 polymer ?
#
loop_
_entity_poly.entity_id
_entity_poly.type
_entity_poly.pdbx_seq_one_letter_code
_entity_poly.pdbx_strand_id
1 'polypeptide(L)'
;MSWPPRFLATVVPLLVVMMTVASEAQQPPAARFQVAGVGDSTFTFLLGKMRWVREGQRGLAVDPRRNDGLVARFRVLRVTEGEATALVTGKTMELSREHVA
;
A
#
# COMPACT_ATOMS: atom_id res chain seq x y z
N MET A 1 30.53 -40.64 58.21
CA MET A 1 31.11 -39.27 58.14
C MET A 1 32.17 -39.30 57.03
N SER A 2 31.78 -38.93 55.79
CA SER A 2 32.62 -38.63 54.59
C SER A 2 31.77 -38.85 53.30
N TRP A 3 30.98 -37.86 52.86
CA TRP A 3 31.17 -36.92 51.73
C TRP A 3 30.71 -37.43 50.32
N PRO A 4 30.02 -36.61 49.49
CA PRO A 4 29.18 -37.07 48.36
C PRO A 4 29.88 -37.03 46.97
N PRO A 5 29.30 -37.66 45.92
CA PRO A 5 29.83 -37.64 44.56
C PRO A 5 29.59 -36.30 43.84
N ARG A 6 30.60 -35.87 43.07
CA ARG A 6 30.63 -34.67 42.25
C ARG A 6 29.86 -34.94 40.95
N PHE A 7 28.65 -34.39 40.81
CA PHE A 7 27.94 -34.39 39.53
C PHE A 7 28.49 -33.28 38.64
N LEU A 8 29.12 -33.68 37.53
CA LEU A 8 29.47 -32.82 36.41
C LEU A 8 28.19 -32.24 35.80
N ALA A 9 27.97 -30.94 35.96
CA ALA A 9 26.88 -30.22 35.30
C ALA A 9 27.29 -29.93 33.85
N THR A 10 26.73 -30.69 32.91
CA THR A 10 26.80 -30.43 31.47
C THR A 10 25.94 -29.21 31.13
N VAL A 11 26.58 -28.10 30.73
CA VAL A 11 25.89 -26.90 30.24
C VAL A 11 25.59 -27.07 28.76
N VAL A 12 24.30 -27.13 28.40
CA VAL A 12 23.83 -27.11 27.01
C VAL A 12 23.50 -25.66 26.64
N PRO A 13 24.12 -25.06 25.61
CA PRO A 13 23.73 -23.72 25.17
C PRO A 13 22.44 -23.79 24.34
N LEU A 14 21.41 -23.12 24.84
CA LEU A 14 20.14 -22.88 24.16
C LEU A 14 20.35 -21.85 23.04
N LEU A 15 20.39 -22.32 21.79
CA LEU A 15 20.46 -21.47 20.60
C LEU A 15 19.07 -20.86 20.32
N VAL A 16 18.88 -19.60 20.68
CA VAL A 16 17.66 -18.85 20.34
C VAL A 16 17.82 -18.28 18.93
N VAL A 17 17.22 -18.93 17.94
CA VAL A 17 17.10 -18.41 16.58
C VAL A 17 16.01 -17.33 16.59
N MET A 18 16.40 -16.07 16.54
CA MET A 18 15.46 -14.97 16.27
C MET A 18 15.02 -15.04 14.81
N MET A 19 13.83 -15.61 14.58
CA MET A 19 13.12 -15.45 13.31
C MET A 19 12.63 -14.01 13.21
N THR A 20 13.37 -13.19 12.46
CA THR A 20 12.90 -11.88 12.00
C THR A 20 11.76 -12.11 11.00
N VAL A 21 10.52 -12.04 11.47
CA VAL A 21 9.36 -11.93 10.58
C VAL A 21 9.46 -10.57 9.87
N ALA A 22 9.95 -10.59 8.63
CA ALA A 22 9.81 -9.47 7.73
C ALA A 22 8.30 -9.20 7.60
N SER A 23 7.81 -8.08 8.12
CA SER A 23 6.45 -7.63 7.85
C SER A 23 6.37 -7.34 6.36
N GLU A 24 5.76 -8.26 5.61
CA GLU A 24 5.26 -7.96 4.28
C GLU A 24 4.23 -6.84 4.47
N ALA A 25 4.59 -5.63 4.08
CA ALA A 25 3.67 -4.50 4.08
C ALA A 25 2.51 -4.87 3.17
N GLN A 26 1.41 -5.33 3.77
CA GLN A 26 0.21 -5.80 3.08
C GLN A 26 -0.21 -4.73 2.08
N GLN A 27 0.06 -4.97 0.79
CA GLN A 27 -0.26 -4.00 -0.25
C GLN A 27 -1.78 -3.79 -0.20
N PRO A 28 -2.25 -2.56 0.01
CA PRO A 28 -3.68 -2.30 0.03
C PRO A 28 -4.28 -2.79 -1.30
N PRO A 29 -5.49 -3.37 -1.27
CA PRO A 29 -6.11 -3.95 -2.46
C PRO A 29 -6.10 -2.92 -3.59
N ALA A 30 -5.50 -3.28 -4.72
CA ALA A 30 -5.51 -2.45 -5.91
C ALA A 30 -6.97 -2.27 -6.35
N ALA A 31 -7.50 -1.06 -6.23
CA ALA A 31 -8.86 -0.75 -6.64
C ALA A 31 -8.86 0.05 -7.93
N ARG A 32 -9.77 -0.33 -8.82
CA ARG A 32 -10.03 0.39 -10.06
C ARG A 32 -11.03 1.50 -9.77
N PHE A 33 -10.70 2.71 -10.17
CA PHE A 33 -11.55 3.88 -10.01
C PHE A 33 -11.88 4.46 -11.38
N GLN A 34 -13.11 4.95 -11.51
CA GLN A 34 -13.51 5.71 -12.68
C GLN A 34 -13.14 7.18 -12.45
N VAL A 35 -12.29 7.72 -13.33
CA VAL A 35 -11.92 9.13 -13.31
C VAL A 35 -13.11 9.94 -13.84
N ALA A 36 -13.70 10.76 -12.98
CA ALA A 36 -14.85 11.61 -13.29
C ALA A 36 -14.41 12.91 -13.98
N GLY A 37 -13.25 13.44 -13.59
CA GLY A 37 -12.73 14.70 -14.11
C GLY A 37 -11.20 14.73 -14.07
N VAL A 38 -10.61 15.44 -15.02
CA VAL A 38 -9.17 15.74 -15.06
C VAL A 38 -9.06 17.25 -15.26
N GLY A 39 -8.31 17.90 -14.37
CA GLY A 39 -7.84 19.28 -14.47
C GLY A 39 -6.32 19.33 -14.65
N ASP A 40 -5.73 20.52 -14.53
CA ASP A 40 -4.32 20.75 -14.90
C ASP A 40 -3.32 19.89 -14.11
N SER A 41 -3.56 19.73 -12.82
CA SER A 41 -2.74 18.89 -11.93
C SER A 41 -3.58 18.09 -10.94
N THR A 42 -4.90 18.15 -11.07
CA THR A 42 -5.83 17.43 -10.21
C THR A 42 -6.72 16.54 -11.04
N PHE A 43 -7.25 15.49 -10.42
CA PHE A 43 -8.31 14.69 -11.01
C PHE A 43 -9.31 14.31 -9.94
N THR A 44 -10.55 14.09 -10.35
CA THR A 44 -11.60 13.57 -9.49
C THR A 44 -11.95 12.15 -9.91
N PHE A 45 -12.27 11.30 -8.92
CA PHE A 45 -12.67 9.93 -9.17
C PHE A 45 -13.78 9.50 -8.22
N LEU A 46 -14.66 8.63 -8.73
CA LEU A 46 -15.77 8.10 -7.95
C LEU A 46 -15.28 7.01 -7.00
N LEU A 47 -15.71 7.11 -5.74
CA LEU A 47 -15.35 6.17 -4.69
C LEU A 47 -16.16 4.88 -4.75
N GLY A 48 -17.40 4.92 -5.23
CA GLY A 48 -18.27 3.74 -5.30
C GLY A 48 -18.31 2.96 -3.98
N LYS A 49 -17.79 1.72 -3.97
CA LYS A 49 -17.70 0.85 -2.78
C LYS A 49 -16.43 1.06 -1.92
N MET A 50 -15.51 1.93 -2.35
CA MET A 50 -14.18 2.13 -1.76
C MET A 50 -14.23 3.09 -0.58
N ARG A 51 -14.84 2.65 0.54
CA ARG A 51 -14.92 3.45 1.78
C ARG A 51 -13.58 3.66 2.49
N TRP A 52 -12.51 3.02 2.00
CA TRP A 52 -11.18 3.10 2.60
C TRP A 52 -10.37 4.32 2.14
N VAL A 53 -10.80 5.01 1.08
CA VAL A 53 -10.10 6.19 0.56
C VAL A 53 -10.25 7.35 1.55
N ARG A 54 -9.12 7.95 1.94
CA ARG A 54 -9.08 9.06 2.91
C ARG A 54 -8.26 10.23 2.39
N GLU A 55 -8.56 11.42 2.92
CA GLU A 55 -7.75 12.61 2.66
C GLU A 55 -6.30 12.39 3.10
N GLY A 56 -5.36 12.95 2.32
CA GLY A 56 -3.93 12.79 2.53
C GLY A 56 -3.34 11.47 2.04
N GLN A 57 -4.18 10.47 1.69
CA GLN A 57 -3.72 9.18 1.19
C GLN A 57 -2.97 9.31 -0.13
N ARG A 58 -1.90 8.53 -0.30
CA ARG A 58 -1.13 8.47 -1.54
C ARG A 58 -1.55 7.25 -2.36
N GLY A 59 -1.55 7.38 -3.67
CA GLY A 59 -1.93 6.31 -4.59
C GLY A 59 -1.15 6.34 -5.89
N LEU A 60 -1.29 5.25 -6.64
CA LEU A 60 -0.76 5.07 -7.98
C LEU A 60 -1.94 4.90 -8.94
N ALA A 61 -1.92 5.63 -10.04
CA ALA A 61 -2.81 5.41 -11.17
C ALA A 61 -2.07 4.56 -12.20
N VAL A 62 -2.70 3.47 -12.63
CA VAL A 62 -2.15 2.51 -13.59
C VAL A 62 -3.09 2.35 -14.79
N ASP A 63 -2.52 2.05 -15.95
CA ASP A 63 -3.28 1.76 -17.18
C ASP A 63 -3.32 0.23 -17.43
N PRO A 64 -4.45 -0.44 -17.20
CA PRO A 64 -4.59 -1.89 -17.43
C PRO A 64 -4.41 -2.30 -18.89
N ARG A 65 -4.65 -1.43 -19.87
CA ARG A 65 -4.41 -1.73 -21.29
C ARG A 65 -2.92 -1.85 -21.61
N ARG A 66 -2.06 -1.35 -20.71
CA ARG A 66 -0.60 -1.33 -20.84
C ARG A 66 0.05 -2.17 -19.75
N ASN A 67 -0.51 -3.35 -19.43
CA ASN A 67 0.00 -4.26 -18.39
C ASN A 67 0.16 -3.56 -17.03
N ASP A 68 -0.86 -2.79 -16.62
CA ASP A 68 -0.85 -1.98 -15.39
C ASP A 68 0.34 -0.99 -15.32
N GLY A 69 0.71 -0.43 -16.47
CA GLY A 69 1.77 0.57 -16.56
C GLY A 69 1.47 1.80 -15.70
N LEU A 70 2.46 2.28 -14.94
CA LEU A 70 2.29 3.45 -14.08
C LEU A 70 2.01 4.70 -14.92
N VAL A 71 0.85 5.30 -14.71
CA VAL A 71 0.43 6.55 -15.36
C VAL A 71 0.84 7.74 -14.49
N ALA A 72 0.48 7.71 -13.21
CA ALA A 72 0.71 8.81 -12.30
C ALA A 72 0.79 8.38 -10.83
N ARG A 73 1.47 9.20 -10.02
CA ARG A 73 1.43 9.19 -8.56
C ARG A 73 0.54 10.33 -8.11
N PHE A 74 -0.22 10.12 -7.04
CA PHE A 74 -1.13 11.15 -6.55
C PHE A 74 -1.27 11.16 -5.04
N ARG A 75 -1.83 12.25 -4.53
CA ARG A 75 -2.28 12.41 -3.15
C ARG A 75 -3.73 12.88 -3.13
N VAL A 76 -4.58 12.21 -2.39
CA VAL A 76 -5.97 12.63 -2.17
C VAL A 76 -5.95 13.93 -1.37
N LEU A 77 -6.53 14.98 -1.95
CA LEU A 77 -6.67 16.29 -1.30
C LEU A 77 -7.95 16.35 -0.48
N ARG A 78 -9.05 15.86 -1.07
CA ARG A 78 -10.38 15.97 -0.48
C ARG A 78 -11.21 14.75 -0.78
N VAL A 79 -12.05 14.35 0.18
CA VAL A 79 -13.06 13.31 0.02
C VAL A 79 -14.42 13.91 0.35
N THR A 80 -15.32 13.92 -0.62
CA THR A 80 -16.73 14.34 -0.48
C THR A 80 -17.65 13.16 -0.76
N GLU A 81 -18.95 13.28 -0.46
CA GLU A 81 -19.90 12.16 -0.57
C GLU A 81 -19.83 11.43 -1.93
N GLY A 82 -19.13 10.30 -1.97
CA GLY A 82 -18.98 9.45 -3.15
C GLY A 82 -17.89 9.84 -4.15
N GLU A 83 -17.17 10.95 -3.94
CA GLU A 83 -16.13 11.46 -4.86
C GLU A 83 -14.87 11.88 -4.10
N ALA A 84 -13.70 11.63 -4.69
CA ALA A 84 -12.43 12.11 -4.17
C ALA A 84 -11.71 12.97 -5.22
N THR A 85 -11.12 14.07 -4.74
CA THR A 85 -10.22 14.92 -5.52
C THR A 85 -8.79 14.59 -5.14
N ALA A 86 -7.94 14.32 -6.13
CA ALA A 86 -6.53 14.04 -5.94
C ALA A 86 -5.64 15.01 -6.72
N LEU A 87 -4.49 15.32 -6.14
CA LEU A 87 -3.38 16.05 -6.75
C LEU A 87 -2.39 15.06 -7.34
N VAL A 88 -2.03 15.23 -8.60
CA VAL A 88 -0.96 14.49 -9.25
C VAL A 88 0.37 15.00 -8.70
N THR A 89 1.14 14.09 -8.10
CA THR A 89 2.45 14.37 -7.50
C THR A 89 3.62 13.89 -8.37
N GLY A 90 3.34 13.10 -9.39
CA GLY A 90 4.29 12.70 -10.42
C GLY A 90 3.57 12.10 -11.60
N LYS A 91 3.94 12.51 -12.82
CA LYS A 91 3.28 12.06 -14.05
C LYS A 91 4.30 11.33 -14.91
N THR A 92 3.99 10.08 -15.26
CA THR A 92 4.78 9.28 -16.22
C THR A 92 4.11 9.29 -17.59
N MET A 93 2.77 9.32 -17.62
CA MET A 93 1.95 9.38 -18.83
C MET A 93 0.75 10.33 -18.63
N GLU A 94 0.12 10.73 -19.72
CA GLU A 94 -1.07 11.59 -19.65
C GLU A 94 -2.25 10.89 -18.95
N LEU A 95 -2.90 11.60 -18.03
CA LEU A 95 -4.13 11.16 -17.39
C LEU A 95 -5.30 11.43 -18.33
N SER A 96 -5.90 10.38 -18.87
CA SER A 96 -7.07 10.47 -19.72
C SER A 96 -8.34 10.07 -18.97
N ARG A 97 -9.46 10.69 -19.32
CA ARG A 97 -10.81 10.27 -18.90
C ARG A 97 -11.29 9.03 -19.66
N GLU A 98 -10.63 8.70 -20.76
CA GLU A 98 -10.93 7.51 -21.54
C GLU A 98 -10.40 6.28 -20.79
N HIS A 99 -11.20 5.73 -19.87
CA HIS A 99 -10.95 4.39 -19.35
C HIS A 99 -12.19 3.51 -19.34
N VAL A 100 -11.93 2.26 -19.76
CA VAL A 100 -12.87 1.19 -20.12
C VAL A 100 -13.48 0.54 -18.89
N ALA A 101 -14.74 0.16 -19.05
CA ALA A 101 -15.54 -0.70 -18.18
C ALA A 101 -14.84 -2.02 -17.81
#